data_AF-A0A9D6CUI9-F1
#
_entry.id   AF-A0A9D6CUI9-F1
#
_cell.length_a   1.000
_cell.length_b   1.000
_cell.length_c   1.000
_cell.angle_alpha   90.00
_cell.angle_beta   90.00
_cell.angle_gamma   90.00
#
_symmetry.space_group_name_H-M   'P 1'
#
loop_
_entity.id
_entity.type
_entity.pdbx_description
1 polymer ?
#
loop_
_entity_poly.entity_id
_entity_poly.type
_entity_poly.pdbx_seq_one_letter_code
_entity_poly.pdbx_strand_id
1 'polypeptide(L)'
;MKTRALGTLLRPALLACVLTAPAGAYYDDVHFHLTYYVARMVGFSPDQAARIAGANVSVDYSQRTEPVQGFWPTAGTQAPRVRFHAFRDENSYPASIGEMEQAAEADRAIRGQQVQLWNTGLEDRNPGAFLHFFQDRWPHHKYGSKGGHWSDSSDTFGFGNLAIAVVARLPQGGTTDWLSYQQKLSASEQARSNERLLEDTARALGRFMQMAGLGTPKTVSAADHRDVLEALRQANPHPEPIFPADIPRIGQLTAGIVARTPEDQAKYGKHLDGPDTAAAKQVLDAALRARGFADPVPPHHAHYEFNAAGRLLSPEGRL
;
A
#
# COMPACT_ATOMS: atom_id res chain seq x y z
N MET A 1 -48.00 -38.82 -24.29
CA MET A 1 -46.58 -38.56 -23.93
C MET A 1 -46.21 -37.18 -24.44
N LYS A 2 -45.99 -36.21 -23.54
CA LYS A 2 -45.54 -34.85 -23.88
C LYS A 2 -44.14 -34.67 -23.30
N THR A 3 -43.15 -34.55 -24.16
CA THR A 3 -41.75 -34.29 -23.82
C THR A 3 -41.62 -32.88 -23.24
N ARG A 4 -41.27 -32.79 -21.95
CA ARG A 4 -40.83 -31.55 -21.31
C ARG A 4 -39.43 -31.24 -21.85
N ALA A 5 -39.32 -30.19 -22.66
CA ALA A 5 -38.03 -29.71 -23.14
C ALA A 5 -37.22 -29.14 -21.97
N LEU A 6 -36.00 -29.64 -21.87
CA LEU A 6 -34.92 -29.28 -20.97
C LEU A 6 -34.63 -27.77 -21.06
N GLY A 7 -35.05 -27.01 -20.06
CA GLY A 7 -34.79 -25.57 -19.94
C GLY A 7 -33.83 -25.27 -18.79
N THR A 8 -32.70 -25.97 -18.69
CA THR A 8 -31.79 -25.83 -17.53
C THR A 8 -30.34 -26.17 -17.85
N LEU A 9 -29.76 -25.59 -18.91
CA LEU A 9 -28.32 -25.72 -19.20
C LEU A 9 -27.69 -24.40 -19.70
N LEU A 10 -27.96 -23.30 -19.00
CA LEU A 10 -27.34 -21.99 -19.30
C LEU A 10 -26.98 -21.26 -18.00
N ARG A 11 -26.37 -21.96 -17.04
CA ARG A 11 -25.90 -21.36 -15.77
C ARG A 11 -24.45 -21.65 -15.30
N PRO A 12 -23.60 -22.46 -15.96
CA PRO A 12 -22.19 -22.51 -15.55
C PRO A 12 -21.23 -21.66 -16.41
N ALA A 13 -21.66 -21.12 -17.55
CA ALA A 13 -20.75 -20.38 -18.46
C ALA A 13 -20.42 -18.95 -18.02
N LEU A 14 -21.12 -18.39 -17.01
CA LEU A 14 -20.80 -17.07 -16.45
C LEU A 14 -19.72 -17.13 -15.35
N LEU A 15 -19.23 -18.33 -15.00
CA LEU A 15 -18.35 -18.57 -13.86
C LEU A 15 -16.84 -18.52 -14.21
N ALA A 16 -16.49 -18.39 -15.50
CA ALA A 16 -15.11 -18.55 -15.96
C ALA A 16 -14.44 -17.25 -16.46
N CYS A 17 -15.12 -16.09 -16.39
CA CYS A 17 -14.56 -14.81 -16.82
C CYS A 17 -14.37 -13.83 -15.67
N VAL A 18 -13.91 -14.32 -14.51
CA VAL A 18 -13.29 -13.46 -13.49
C VAL A 18 -11.81 -13.33 -13.85
N LEU A 19 -11.54 -12.72 -15.01
CA LEU A 19 -10.23 -12.16 -15.29
C LEU A 19 -10.16 -10.85 -14.51
N THR A 20 -9.87 -10.93 -13.21
CA THR A 20 -9.52 -9.73 -12.48
C THR A 20 -8.19 -9.24 -13.04
N ALA A 21 -8.21 -8.14 -13.79
CA ALA A 21 -7.02 -7.29 -13.88
C ALA A 21 -6.49 -7.11 -12.45
N PRO A 22 -5.17 -7.21 -12.20
CA PRO A 22 -4.64 -6.94 -10.88
C PRO A 22 -5.13 -5.53 -10.54
N ALA A 23 -6.11 -5.44 -9.63
CA ALA A 23 -6.48 -4.19 -9.02
C ALA A 23 -5.16 -3.73 -8.40
N GLY A 24 -4.55 -2.70 -9.00
CA GLY A 24 -3.21 -2.27 -8.67
C GLY A 24 -3.23 -1.68 -7.28
N ALA A 25 -3.33 -2.50 -6.23
CA ALA A 25 -3.49 -2.06 -4.85
C ALA A 25 -2.26 -1.28 -4.34
N TYR A 26 -1.21 -1.21 -5.15
CA TYR A 26 0.10 -0.67 -4.85
C TYR A 26 0.45 0.31 -5.96
N TYR A 27 -0.35 1.37 -6.08
CA TYR A 27 -0.03 2.41 -7.03
C TYR A 27 1.26 3.10 -6.59
N ASP A 28 2.01 3.66 -7.55
CA ASP A 28 3.19 4.52 -7.37
C ASP A 28 2.97 5.76 -6.44
N ASP A 29 1.86 5.82 -5.70
CA ASP A 29 0.95 6.95 -5.60
C ASP A 29 1.29 8.02 -4.57
N VAL A 30 1.70 7.64 -3.37
CA VAL A 30 1.88 8.53 -2.23
C VAL A 30 3.10 8.14 -1.46
N HIS A 31 3.35 6.85 -1.24
CA HIS A 31 4.57 6.43 -0.56
C HIS A 31 5.79 7.04 -1.24
N PHE A 32 5.91 6.94 -2.59
CA PHE A 32 7.00 7.58 -3.32
C PHE A 32 7.01 9.11 -3.12
N HIS A 33 5.96 9.82 -3.56
CA HIS A 33 5.99 11.29 -3.58
C HIS A 33 6.05 11.90 -2.18
N LEU A 34 5.34 11.33 -1.21
CA LEU A 34 5.33 11.77 0.19
C LEU A 34 6.66 11.46 0.88
N THR A 35 7.26 10.28 0.64
CA THR A 35 8.59 9.95 1.17
C THR A 35 9.64 10.88 0.59
N TYR A 36 9.59 11.18 -0.71
CA TYR A 36 10.46 12.17 -1.33
C TYR A 36 10.31 13.53 -0.65
N TYR A 37 9.07 14.00 -0.51
CA TYR A 37 8.77 15.27 0.16
C TYR A 37 9.33 15.33 1.58
N VAL A 38 9.06 14.32 2.41
CA VAL A 38 9.57 14.27 3.80
C VAL A 38 11.09 14.20 3.83
N ALA A 39 11.73 13.42 2.96
CA ALA A 39 13.18 13.35 2.87
C ALA A 39 13.80 14.71 2.52
N ARG A 40 13.23 15.45 1.55
CA ARG A 40 13.67 16.82 1.24
C ARG A 40 13.50 17.77 2.44
N MET A 41 12.37 17.68 3.14
CA MET A 41 12.09 18.47 4.34
C MET A 41 13.12 18.22 5.46
N VAL A 42 13.49 16.95 5.69
CA VAL A 42 14.52 16.56 6.67
C VAL A 42 15.93 17.02 6.24
N GLY A 43 16.14 17.31 4.96
CA GLY A 43 17.38 17.90 4.45
C GLY A 43 18.22 17.00 3.54
N PHE A 44 17.68 15.88 3.07
CA PHE A 44 18.33 15.07 2.04
C PHE A 44 18.42 15.85 0.72
N SER A 45 19.47 15.59 -0.06
CA SER A 45 19.61 16.14 -1.41
C SER A 45 18.50 15.61 -2.34
N PRO A 46 18.27 16.23 -3.52
CA PRO A 46 17.32 15.73 -4.51
C PRO A 46 17.56 14.24 -4.85
N ASP A 47 18.81 13.90 -5.17
CA ASP A 47 19.18 12.54 -5.58
C ASP A 47 19.03 11.53 -4.44
N GLN A 48 19.39 11.93 -3.22
CA GLN A 48 19.19 11.08 -2.05
C GLN A 48 17.71 10.84 -1.77
N ALA A 49 16.89 11.89 -1.78
CA ALA A 49 15.45 11.77 -1.57
C ALA A 49 14.79 10.91 -2.66
N ALA A 50 15.21 11.06 -3.92
CA ALA A 50 14.75 10.23 -5.03
C ALA A 50 15.13 8.76 -4.85
N ARG A 51 16.36 8.47 -4.42
CA ARG A 51 16.83 7.11 -4.13
C ARG A 51 16.10 6.46 -2.96
N ILE A 52 15.78 7.23 -1.93
CA ILE A 52 15.00 6.76 -0.77
C ILE A 52 13.57 6.44 -1.20
N ALA A 53 12.91 7.39 -1.86
CA ALA A 53 11.53 7.25 -2.32
C ALA A 53 11.37 6.12 -3.35
N GLY A 54 12.34 5.95 -4.23
CA GLY A 54 12.33 4.92 -5.28
C GLY A 54 12.24 3.49 -4.76
N ALA A 55 12.58 3.26 -3.49
CA ALA A 55 12.39 1.95 -2.87
C ALA A 55 10.91 1.52 -2.86
N ASN A 56 9.98 2.46 -2.63
CA ASN A 56 8.55 2.16 -2.58
C ASN A 56 8.06 1.58 -3.91
N VAL A 57 8.44 2.22 -5.03
CA VAL A 57 8.13 1.73 -6.38
C VAL A 57 8.82 0.39 -6.67
N SER A 58 10.09 0.26 -6.29
CA SER A 58 10.82 -0.98 -6.57
C SER A 58 10.28 -2.19 -5.84
N VAL A 59 9.81 -2.01 -4.60
CA VAL A 59 9.18 -3.06 -3.83
C VAL A 59 7.88 -3.49 -4.52
N ASP A 60 7.05 -2.52 -4.88
CA ASP A 60 5.70 -2.79 -5.36
C ASP A 60 5.65 -3.35 -6.80
N TYR A 61 6.61 -2.98 -7.65
CA TYR A 61 6.58 -3.30 -9.08
C TYR A 61 7.65 -4.28 -9.56
N SER A 62 8.62 -4.68 -8.73
CA SER A 62 9.61 -5.68 -9.15
C SER A 62 8.97 -7.06 -9.18
N GLN A 63 9.19 -7.85 -10.23
CA GLN A 63 8.77 -9.27 -10.25
C GLN A 63 9.30 -10.14 -9.11
N ARG A 64 10.25 -9.66 -8.29
CA ARG A 64 10.75 -10.38 -7.10
C ARG A 64 10.08 -9.95 -5.80
N THR A 65 9.48 -8.77 -5.78
CA THR A 65 8.94 -8.16 -4.56
C THR A 65 7.50 -7.72 -4.69
N GLU A 66 6.99 -7.65 -5.91
CA GLU A 66 5.64 -7.27 -6.24
C GLU A 66 4.68 -8.18 -5.47
N PRO A 67 3.77 -7.58 -4.70
CA PRO A 67 2.80 -8.34 -3.93
C PRO A 67 1.84 -9.12 -4.85
N VAL A 68 1.54 -8.67 -6.07
CA VAL A 68 0.56 -9.29 -6.98
C VAL A 68 1.22 -10.14 -8.08
N GLN A 69 1.98 -11.19 -7.74
CA GLN A 69 2.53 -12.09 -8.77
C GLN A 69 1.53 -13.18 -9.19
N GLY A 70 0.56 -12.82 -10.05
CA GLY A 70 -0.30 -13.76 -10.77
C GLY A 70 -1.64 -14.13 -10.12
N PHE A 71 -2.37 -15.05 -10.75
CA PHE A 71 -3.76 -15.47 -10.44
C PHE A 71 -3.91 -16.24 -9.10
N TRP A 72 -2.81 -16.46 -8.40
CA TRP A 72 -2.80 -17.19 -7.13
C TRP A 72 -1.79 -16.55 -6.18
N PRO A 73 -2.11 -16.37 -4.89
CA PRO A 73 -1.10 -16.26 -3.86
C PRO A 73 -0.37 -17.60 -3.73
N THR A 74 0.51 -17.92 -4.69
CA THR A 74 1.42 -19.05 -4.53
C THR A 74 2.36 -18.75 -3.37
N ALA A 75 2.93 -19.77 -2.75
CA ALA A 75 3.91 -19.58 -1.67
C ALA A 75 5.05 -18.60 -2.05
N GLY A 76 5.36 -18.47 -3.35
CA GLY A 76 6.36 -17.53 -3.87
C GLY A 76 5.98 -16.05 -3.75
N THR A 77 4.70 -15.69 -3.74
CA THR A 77 4.26 -14.28 -3.68
C THR A 77 4.04 -13.79 -2.26
N GLN A 78 3.88 -14.72 -1.31
CA GLN A 78 3.68 -14.42 0.10
C GLN A 78 4.97 -13.99 0.80
N ALA A 79 6.11 -14.61 0.44
CA ALA A 79 7.38 -14.28 1.07
C ALA A 79 7.80 -12.82 0.85
N PRO A 80 7.71 -12.24 -0.36
CA PRO A 80 7.99 -10.82 -0.53
C PRO A 80 6.95 -9.91 0.11
N ARG A 81 5.66 -10.29 0.09
CA ARG A 81 4.61 -9.56 0.82
C ARG A 81 4.95 -9.41 2.30
N VAL A 82 5.17 -10.50 3.01
CA VAL A 82 5.51 -10.46 4.45
C VAL A 82 6.82 -9.74 4.72
N ARG A 83 7.76 -9.81 3.77
CA ARG A 83 9.08 -9.21 3.92
C ARG A 83 9.05 -7.68 3.80
N PHE A 84 8.29 -7.15 2.85
CA PHE A 84 8.33 -5.74 2.48
C PHE A 84 7.05 -4.97 2.77
N HIS A 85 5.93 -5.66 2.98
CA HIS A 85 4.67 -5.09 3.42
C HIS A 85 4.33 -5.60 4.81
N ALA A 86 3.86 -4.72 5.69
CA ALA A 86 3.63 -5.03 7.09
C ALA A 86 2.33 -5.81 7.35
N PHE A 87 2.00 -6.76 6.48
CA PHE A 87 0.93 -7.73 6.68
C PHE A 87 1.32 -8.81 7.69
N ARG A 88 0.32 -9.39 8.34
CA ARG A 88 0.50 -10.57 9.19
C ARG A 88 0.71 -11.80 8.32
N ASP A 89 1.79 -12.55 8.57
CA ASP A 89 2.12 -13.77 7.82
C ASP A 89 1.13 -14.89 8.13
N GLU A 90 0.17 -15.11 7.24
CA GLU A 90 -0.87 -16.13 7.40
C GLU A 90 -0.36 -17.57 7.22
N ASN A 91 0.89 -17.77 6.78
CA ASN A 91 1.49 -19.11 6.73
C ASN A 91 2.09 -19.49 8.08
N SER A 92 2.72 -18.53 8.75
CA SER A 92 3.29 -18.72 10.09
C SER A 92 2.24 -18.55 11.20
N TYR A 93 1.22 -17.71 10.97
CA TYR A 93 0.20 -17.35 11.95
C TYR A 93 -1.21 -17.44 11.31
N PRO A 94 -1.73 -18.64 11.02
CA PRO A 94 -3.01 -18.81 10.31
C PRO A 94 -4.23 -18.18 11.01
N ALA A 95 -4.19 -17.95 12.33
CA ALA A 95 -5.24 -17.28 13.10
C ALA A 95 -4.82 -15.87 13.53
N SER A 96 -4.24 -15.08 12.61
CA SER A 96 -3.73 -13.74 12.90
C SER A 96 -4.56 -12.58 12.38
N ILE A 97 -5.56 -12.78 11.52
CA ILE A 97 -6.35 -11.66 10.97
C ILE A 97 -7.23 -11.05 12.08
N GLY A 98 -7.43 -9.73 12.07
CA GLY A 98 -8.31 -9.06 13.04
C GLY A 98 -7.73 -9.06 14.46
N GLU A 99 -8.45 -9.62 15.41
CA GLU A 99 -8.04 -9.75 16.82
C GLU A 99 -8.01 -11.22 17.26
N MET A 100 -7.69 -12.12 16.33
CA MET A 100 -7.64 -13.56 16.58
C MET A 100 -6.42 -13.98 17.43
N GLU A 101 -6.40 -15.25 17.86
CA GLU A 101 -5.47 -15.79 18.87
C GLU A 101 -3.98 -15.47 18.60
N GLN A 102 -3.54 -15.46 17.33
CA GLN A 102 -2.13 -15.26 16.96
C GLN A 102 -1.80 -13.82 16.53
N ALA A 103 -2.73 -12.89 16.69
CA ALA A 103 -2.55 -11.49 16.26
C ALA A 103 -1.33 -10.83 16.90
N ALA A 104 -1.11 -11.05 18.20
CA ALA A 104 -0.03 -10.42 18.94
C ALA A 104 1.35 -10.97 18.54
N GLU A 105 1.46 -12.27 18.26
CA GLU A 105 2.66 -12.93 17.74
C GLU A 105 3.02 -12.38 16.37
N ALA A 106 2.04 -12.26 15.48
CA ALA A 106 2.24 -11.70 14.14
C ALA A 106 2.69 -10.23 14.20
N ASP A 107 2.10 -9.41 15.08
CA ASP A 107 2.53 -8.03 15.28
C ASP A 107 3.97 -7.92 15.83
N ARG A 108 4.41 -8.89 16.64
CA ARG A 108 5.81 -8.97 17.09
C ARG A 108 6.74 -9.33 15.94
N ALA A 109 6.34 -10.24 15.06
CA ALA A 109 7.12 -10.60 13.87
C ALA A 109 7.30 -9.40 12.92
N ILE A 110 6.24 -8.62 12.68
CA ILE A 110 6.30 -7.37 11.90
C ILE A 110 7.33 -6.40 12.49
N ARG A 111 7.36 -6.21 13.82
CA ARG A 111 8.36 -5.35 14.47
C ARG A 111 9.78 -5.90 14.31
N GLY A 112 9.97 -7.21 14.38
CA GLY A 112 11.25 -7.86 14.11
C GLY A 112 11.75 -7.59 12.69
N GLN A 113 10.87 -7.75 11.71
CA GLN A 113 11.15 -7.47 10.30
C GLN A 113 11.52 -6.00 10.08
N GLN A 114 10.79 -5.07 10.69
CA GLN A 114 11.11 -3.63 10.63
C GLN A 114 12.54 -3.36 11.12
N VAL A 115 12.98 -3.97 12.23
CA VAL A 115 14.36 -3.80 12.74
C VAL A 115 15.40 -4.34 11.76
N GLN A 116 15.13 -5.48 11.11
CA GLN A 116 16.03 -6.05 10.10
C GLN A 116 16.15 -5.13 8.87
N LEU A 117 15.04 -4.57 8.39
CA LEU A 117 15.05 -3.62 7.27
C LEU A 117 15.78 -2.32 7.63
N TRP A 118 15.64 -1.83 8.87
CA TRP A 118 16.37 -0.67 9.35
C TRP A 118 17.89 -0.91 9.30
N ASN A 119 18.35 -2.06 9.82
CA ASN A 119 19.77 -2.41 9.84
C ASN A 119 20.31 -2.58 8.42
N THR A 120 19.57 -3.29 7.54
CA THR A 120 19.91 -3.39 6.11
C THR A 120 20.03 -2.02 5.48
N GLY A 121 19.09 -1.12 5.76
CA GLY A 121 19.13 0.24 5.24
C GLY A 121 20.35 1.03 5.71
N LEU A 122 20.81 0.82 6.95
CA LEU A 122 22.04 1.45 7.45
C LEU A 122 23.29 0.90 6.73
N GLU A 123 23.35 -0.42 6.51
CA GLU A 123 24.42 -1.08 5.75
C GLU A 123 24.46 -0.57 4.31
N ASP A 124 23.32 -0.52 3.63
CA ASP A 124 23.17 -0.10 2.24
C ASP A 124 23.15 1.44 2.07
N ARG A 125 23.21 2.18 3.19
CA ARG A 125 23.04 3.65 3.26
C ARG A 125 21.76 4.14 2.57
N ASN A 126 20.70 3.33 2.56
CA ASN A 126 19.39 3.67 2.00
C ASN A 126 18.24 3.10 2.86
N PRO A 127 17.47 3.92 3.59
CA PRO A 127 16.35 3.48 4.43
C PRO A 127 15.07 3.19 3.66
N GLY A 128 15.04 3.31 2.32
CA GLY A 128 13.81 3.29 1.54
C GLY A 128 12.91 2.07 1.79
N ALA A 129 13.46 0.85 1.75
CA ALA A 129 12.68 -0.37 2.01
C ALA A 129 12.14 -0.45 3.46
N PHE A 130 12.89 0.10 4.42
CA PHE A 130 12.41 0.25 5.79
C PHE A 130 11.24 1.23 5.87
N LEU A 131 11.32 2.37 5.16
CA LEU A 131 10.27 3.38 5.19
C LEU A 131 8.98 2.89 4.57
N HIS A 132 9.07 2.18 3.44
CA HIS A 132 7.95 1.48 2.82
C HIS A 132 7.23 0.60 3.85
N PHE A 133 7.96 -0.37 4.41
CA PHE A 133 7.43 -1.30 5.41
C PHE A 133 6.89 -0.56 6.65
N PHE A 134 7.58 0.48 7.11
CA PHE A 134 7.20 1.26 8.28
C PHE A 134 5.87 2.00 8.05
N GLN A 135 5.68 2.58 6.86
CA GLN A 135 4.47 3.30 6.48
C GLN A 135 3.28 2.35 6.33
N ASP A 136 3.52 1.15 5.81
CA ASP A 136 2.54 0.07 5.66
C ASP A 136 2.01 -0.49 6.99
N ARG A 137 2.75 -0.35 8.10
CA ARG A 137 2.38 -0.97 9.40
C ARG A 137 0.99 -0.66 9.88
N TRP A 138 0.50 0.53 9.56
CA TRP A 138 -0.78 0.99 10.06
C TRP A 138 -1.92 0.75 9.08
N PRO A 139 -1.79 1.08 7.77
CA PRO A 139 -2.69 0.62 6.72
C PRO A 139 -2.95 -0.90 6.79
N HIS A 140 -1.90 -1.70 6.95
CA HIS A 140 -1.96 -3.18 6.92
C HIS A 140 -2.27 -3.79 8.28
N HIS A 141 -2.44 -2.96 9.30
CA HIS A 141 -2.69 -3.46 10.65
C HIS A 141 -3.94 -4.34 10.67
N LYS A 142 -3.76 -5.57 11.17
CA LYS A 142 -4.77 -6.64 11.25
C LYS A 142 -5.11 -7.36 9.96
N TYR A 143 -4.56 -6.94 8.83
CA TYR A 143 -4.68 -7.68 7.58
C TYR A 143 -3.63 -8.78 7.50
N GLY A 144 -3.99 -9.84 6.78
CA GLY A 144 -3.11 -10.96 6.50
C GLY A 144 -2.48 -10.84 5.11
N SER A 145 -1.37 -11.54 4.90
CA SER A 145 -0.56 -11.48 3.68
C SER A 145 -1.21 -12.11 2.43
N LYS A 146 -2.16 -13.05 2.59
CA LYS A 146 -2.82 -13.75 1.48
C LYS A 146 -3.86 -12.86 0.81
N GLY A 147 -4.73 -12.24 1.61
CA GLY A 147 -5.75 -11.31 1.10
C GLY A 147 -5.25 -9.87 0.94
N GLY A 148 -4.37 -9.41 1.84
CA GLY A 148 -4.06 -8.00 1.95
C GLY A 148 -5.34 -7.19 2.19
N HIS A 149 -5.51 -6.11 1.43
CA HIS A 149 -6.70 -5.24 1.47
C HIS A 149 -7.87 -5.69 0.59
N TRP A 150 -7.67 -6.76 -0.16
CA TRP A 150 -8.67 -7.29 -1.06
C TRP A 150 -9.13 -8.68 -0.60
N SER A 151 -10.32 -9.04 -1.03
CA SER A 151 -10.74 -10.43 -0.96
C SER A 151 -10.11 -11.18 -2.13
N ASP A 152 -9.39 -12.26 -1.83
CA ASP A 152 -9.02 -13.21 -2.86
C ASP A 152 -10.30 -13.92 -3.34
N SER A 153 -10.64 -13.73 -4.62
CA SER A 153 -11.82 -14.34 -5.22
C SER A 153 -11.77 -15.88 -5.21
N SER A 154 -10.60 -16.50 -5.03
CA SER A 154 -10.47 -17.96 -4.92
C SER A 154 -11.06 -18.54 -3.64
N ASP A 155 -11.34 -17.70 -2.63
CA ASP A 155 -12.14 -18.06 -1.44
C ASP A 155 -13.66 -18.10 -1.71
N THR A 156 -14.12 -17.94 -2.96
CA THR A 156 -15.56 -18.12 -3.28
C THR A 156 -16.09 -19.53 -2.95
N PHE A 157 -15.22 -20.51 -2.71
CA PHE A 157 -15.61 -21.86 -2.28
C PHE A 157 -15.22 -22.20 -0.83
N GLY A 158 -14.58 -21.29 -0.10
CA GLY A 158 -14.09 -21.53 1.25
C GLY A 158 -14.13 -20.26 2.10
N PHE A 159 -14.71 -20.36 3.30
CA PHE A 159 -14.91 -19.25 4.26
C PHE A 159 -13.61 -18.65 4.84
N GLY A 160 -12.51 -18.53 4.09
CA GLY A 160 -11.18 -18.16 4.58
C GLY A 160 -11.07 -16.69 4.96
N ASN A 161 -10.66 -15.82 4.03
CA ASN A 161 -10.17 -14.49 4.35
C ASN A 161 -11.21 -13.39 4.21
N LEU A 162 -12.13 -13.47 3.24
CA LEU A 162 -13.21 -12.49 3.13
C LEU A 162 -14.16 -12.59 4.32
N ALA A 163 -14.57 -13.79 4.70
CA ALA A 163 -15.45 -14.00 5.85
C ALA A 163 -14.81 -13.48 7.14
N ILE A 164 -13.51 -13.77 7.35
CA ILE A 164 -12.78 -13.28 8.52
C ILE A 164 -12.61 -11.77 8.48
N ALA A 165 -12.25 -11.15 7.34
CA ALA A 165 -12.14 -9.70 7.22
C ALA A 165 -13.49 -9.01 7.48
N VAL A 166 -14.59 -9.54 6.94
CA VAL A 166 -15.95 -9.03 7.19
C VAL A 166 -16.33 -9.17 8.67
N VAL A 167 -16.08 -10.33 9.28
CA VAL A 167 -16.33 -10.57 10.72
C VAL A 167 -15.49 -9.63 11.59
N ALA A 168 -14.23 -9.42 11.22
CA ALA A 168 -13.31 -8.48 11.86
C ALA A 168 -13.65 -7.01 11.56
N ARG A 169 -14.64 -6.76 10.68
CA ARG A 169 -15.04 -5.43 10.19
C ARG A 169 -13.85 -4.65 9.63
N LEU A 170 -12.98 -5.37 8.93
CA LEU A 170 -11.87 -4.78 8.21
C LEU A 170 -12.40 -4.20 6.90
N PRO A 171 -12.06 -2.94 6.62
CA PRO A 171 -12.28 -2.32 5.32
C PRO A 171 -11.74 -3.15 4.16
N GLN A 172 -12.25 -2.92 2.95
CA GLN A 172 -11.77 -3.57 1.74
C GLN A 172 -11.55 -2.54 0.64
N GLY A 173 -10.56 -2.77 -0.22
CA GLY A 173 -10.27 -1.98 -1.43
C GLY A 173 -8.90 -1.30 -1.42
N GLY A 174 -8.40 -0.93 -2.61
CA GLY A 174 -7.02 -0.46 -2.82
C GLY A 174 -6.66 0.89 -2.20
N THR A 175 -7.62 1.57 -1.57
CA THR A 175 -7.40 2.85 -0.89
C THR A 175 -7.12 2.71 0.60
N THR A 176 -7.18 1.51 1.15
CA THR A 176 -6.81 1.28 2.55
C THR A 176 -5.30 1.33 2.77
N ASP A 177 -4.50 1.29 1.70
CA ASP A 177 -3.04 1.54 1.67
C ASP A 177 -2.65 3.00 1.91
N TRP A 178 -3.61 3.92 1.84
CA TRP A 178 -3.38 5.34 2.02
C TRP A 178 -3.35 5.73 3.49
N LEU A 179 -2.57 6.80 3.79
CA LEU A 179 -2.71 7.67 4.96
C LEU A 179 -3.76 7.18 5.98
N SER A 180 -3.34 6.25 6.84
CA SER A 180 -4.09 5.70 7.97
C SER A 180 -5.61 5.68 7.79
N TYR A 181 -6.10 4.75 6.98
CA TYR A 181 -7.53 4.45 6.98
C TYR A 181 -7.93 3.74 8.28
N GLN A 182 -8.61 4.45 9.19
CA GLN A 182 -9.28 3.82 10.33
C GLN A 182 -10.73 4.30 10.42
N GLN A 183 -11.65 3.44 10.00
CA GLN A 183 -13.10 3.71 10.04
C GLN A 183 -13.64 4.05 11.43
N LYS A 184 -12.96 3.60 12.50
CA LYS A 184 -13.37 3.86 13.88
C LYS A 184 -12.87 5.20 14.42
N LEU A 185 -11.96 5.86 13.71
CA LEU A 185 -11.46 7.16 14.08
C LEU A 185 -12.35 8.25 13.47
N SER A 186 -12.70 9.24 14.27
CA SER A 186 -13.25 10.50 13.77
C SER A 186 -12.26 11.16 12.79
N ALA A 187 -12.75 12.08 11.95
CA ALA A 187 -11.90 12.81 11.01
C ALA A 187 -10.70 13.50 11.70
N SER A 188 -10.87 14.00 12.93
CA SER A 188 -9.79 14.62 13.71
C SER A 188 -8.76 13.62 14.24
N GLU A 189 -9.17 12.39 14.52
CA GLU A 189 -8.27 11.32 14.92
C GLU A 189 -7.50 10.74 13.73
N GLN A 190 -8.15 10.58 12.58
CA GLN A 190 -7.48 10.22 11.33
C GLN A 190 -6.45 11.28 10.93
N ALA A 191 -6.81 12.57 11.07
CA ALA A 191 -5.88 13.66 10.79
C ALA A 191 -4.64 13.59 11.68
N ARG A 192 -4.82 13.38 12.99
CA ARG A 192 -3.72 13.23 13.95
C ARG A 192 -2.88 11.97 13.69
N SER A 193 -3.49 10.87 13.26
CA SER A 193 -2.77 9.65 12.88
C SER A 193 -1.84 9.89 11.69
N ASN A 194 -2.35 10.59 10.68
CA ASN A 194 -1.58 10.96 9.48
C ASN A 194 -0.47 11.97 9.77
N GLU A 195 -0.74 12.98 10.60
CA GLU A 195 0.29 13.90 11.10
C GLU A 195 1.40 13.14 11.83
N ARG A 196 1.04 12.21 12.74
CA ARG A 196 2.00 11.37 13.46
C ARG A 196 2.82 10.49 12.53
N LEU A 197 2.21 9.87 11.52
CA LEU A 197 2.94 9.04 10.55
C LEU A 197 4.03 9.84 9.85
N LEU A 198 3.73 11.08 9.45
CA LEU A 198 4.71 11.97 8.83
C LEU A 198 5.80 12.42 9.80
N GLU A 199 5.45 12.79 11.03
CA GLU A 199 6.44 13.12 12.06
C GLU A 199 7.36 11.94 12.39
N ASP A 200 6.81 10.74 12.51
CA ASP A 200 7.59 9.53 12.79
C ASP A 200 8.47 9.16 11.61
N THR A 201 7.99 9.33 10.37
CA THR A 201 8.78 9.18 9.13
C THR A 201 9.94 10.19 9.11
N ALA A 202 9.67 11.47 9.37
CA ALA A 202 10.69 12.51 9.43
C ALA A 202 11.74 12.23 10.53
N ARG A 203 11.29 11.77 11.70
CA ARG A 203 12.16 11.38 12.81
C ARG A 203 13.04 10.18 12.47
N ALA A 204 12.47 9.17 11.82
CA ALA A 204 13.22 8.00 11.38
C ALA A 204 14.28 8.40 10.34
N LEU A 205 13.92 9.19 9.35
CA LEU A 205 14.85 9.77 8.37
C LEU A 205 15.95 10.61 9.03
N GLY A 206 15.61 11.44 10.01
CA GLY A 206 16.58 12.25 10.74
C GLY A 206 17.59 11.42 11.53
N ARG A 207 17.10 10.40 12.26
CA ARG A 207 17.96 9.43 12.95
C ARG A 207 18.86 8.67 11.98
N PHE A 208 18.29 8.24 10.85
CA PHE A 208 19.04 7.55 9.80
C PHE A 208 20.18 8.43 9.28
N MET A 209 19.88 9.69 8.94
CA MET A 209 20.87 10.64 8.46
C MET A 209 22.04 10.80 9.44
N GLN A 210 21.75 10.92 10.73
CA GLN A 210 22.77 11.02 11.78
C GLN A 210 23.61 9.74 11.89
N MET A 211 22.97 8.57 11.99
CA MET A 211 23.64 7.29 12.16
C MET A 211 24.48 6.90 10.94
N ALA A 212 24.03 7.21 9.73
CA ALA A 212 24.76 6.97 8.50
C ALA A 212 25.84 8.03 8.20
N GLY A 213 25.97 9.08 9.03
CA GLY A 213 26.92 10.17 8.81
C GLY A 213 26.64 10.95 7.53
N LEU A 214 25.36 11.13 7.17
CA LEU A 214 24.92 11.81 5.95
C LEU A 214 24.64 13.31 6.15
N GLY A 215 24.71 13.81 7.39
CA GLY A 215 24.55 15.23 7.71
C GLY A 215 23.79 15.46 9.01
N THR A 216 23.39 16.72 9.21
CA THR A 216 22.55 17.14 10.34
C THR A 216 21.11 17.30 9.86
N PRO A 217 20.17 16.51 10.39
CA PRO A 217 18.78 16.61 9.96
C PRO A 217 18.14 17.91 10.41
N LYS A 218 17.28 18.46 9.56
CA LYS A 218 16.37 19.54 9.92
C LYS A 218 15.22 18.98 10.75
N THR A 219 14.79 19.74 11.75
CA THR A 219 13.57 19.44 12.49
C THR A 219 12.37 19.74 11.61
N VAL A 220 11.45 18.79 11.51
CA VAL A 220 10.17 18.93 10.82
C VAL A 220 9.06 18.67 11.82
N SER A 221 8.03 19.51 11.84
CA SER A 221 6.91 19.44 12.77
C SER A 221 5.62 18.99 12.08
N ALA A 222 4.63 18.46 12.81
CA ALA A 222 3.29 18.21 12.26
C ALA A 222 2.67 19.45 11.62
N ALA A 223 2.94 20.64 12.16
CA ALA A 223 2.43 21.89 11.59
C ALA A 223 2.93 22.12 10.16
N ASP A 224 4.16 21.69 9.84
CA ASP A 224 4.69 21.76 8.48
C ASP A 224 3.91 20.87 7.50
N HIS A 225 3.27 19.83 8.00
CA HIS A 225 2.61 18.84 7.15
C HIS A 225 1.11 19.03 7.04
N ARG A 226 0.49 19.80 7.94
CA ARG A 226 -0.97 19.90 8.04
C ARG A 226 -1.63 20.35 6.74
N ASP A 227 -1.17 21.46 6.16
CA ASP A 227 -1.75 22.00 4.93
C ASP A 227 -1.53 21.07 3.74
N VAL A 228 -0.39 20.36 3.72
CA VAL A 228 -0.07 19.37 2.69
C VAL A 228 -1.00 18.17 2.81
N LEU A 229 -1.20 17.64 4.02
CA LEU A 229 -2.11 16.53 4.29
C LEU A 229 -3.55 16.89 3.92
N GLU A 230 -3.99 18.11 4.22
CA GLU A 230 -5.33 18.57 3.86
C GLU A 230 -5.51 18.68 2.34
N ALA A 231 -4.54 19.27 1.64
CA ALA A 231 -4.57 19.34 0.18
C ALA A 231 -4.51 17.94 -0.48
N LEU A 232 -3.74 17.01 0.08
CA LEU A 232 -3.71 15.62 -0.39
C LEU A 232 -5.06 14.91 -0.21
N ARG A 233 -5.76 15.13 0.91
CA ARG A 233 -7.12 14.58 1.12
C ARG A 233 -8.13 15.17 0.15
N GLN A 234 -8.00 16.44 -0.21
CA GLN A 234 -8.88 17.07 -1.19
C GLN A 234 -8.64 16.52 -2.60
N ALA A 235 -7.38 16.29 -2.97
CA ALA A 235 -7.01 15.66 -4.24
C ALA A 235 -7.45 14.19 -4.30
N ASN A 236 -7.38 13.50 -3.16
CA ASN A 236 -7.68 12.09 -3.02
C ASN A 236 -8.63 11.86 -1.84
N PRO A 237 -9.93 12.19 -2.04
CA PRO A 237 -10.91 11.94 -1.01
C PRO A 237 -10.98 10.44 -0.72
N HIS A 238 -11.09 10.10 0.56
CA HIS A 238 -11.28 8.73 0.99
C HIS A 238 -12.53 8.16 0.32
N PRO A 239 -12.47 6.98 -0.31
CA PRO A 239 -13.67 6.38 -0.84
C PRO A 239 -14.53 5.79 0.26
N GLU A 240 -15.79 5.55 -0.10
CA GLU A 240 -16.71 4.81 0.74
C GLU A 240 -16.20 3.39 0.98
N PRO A 241 -16.42 2.82 2.19
CA PRO A 241 -16.15 1.42 2.44
C PRO A 241 -16.82 0.50 1.42
N ILE A 242 -16.12 -0.54 0.99
CA ILE A 242 -16.72 -1.66 0.26
C ILE A 242 -17.39 -2.59 1.27
N PHE A 243 -18.67 -2.89 1.06
CA PHE A 243 -19.43 -3.87 1.84
C PHE A 243 -19.59 -5.18 1.07
N PRO A 244 -19.96 -6.29 1.76
CA PRO A 244 -20.19 -7.57 1.09
C PRO A 244 -21.17 -7.51 -0.09
N ALA A 245 -22.17 -6.62 -0.03
CA ALA A 245 -23.16 -6.42 -1.10
C ALA A 245 -22.56 -5.77 -2.37
N ASP A 246 -21.43 -5.09 -2.25
CA ASP A 246 -20.76 -4.40 -3.36
C ASP A 246 -19.84 -5.34 -4.16
N ILE A 247 -19.39 -6.44 -3.53
CA ILE A 247 -18.42 -7.39 -4.11
C ILE A 247 -18.87 -7.93 -5.47
N PRO A 248 -20.12 -8.39 -5.68
CA PRO A 248 -20.54 -8.86 -6.99
C PRO A 248 -20.48 -7.77 -8.07
N ARG A 249 -20.82 -6.52 -7.72
CA ARG A 249 -20.77 -5.39 -8.67
C ARG A 249 -19.35 -5.02 -9.03
N ILE A 250 -18.46 -4.93 -8.04
CA ILE A 250 -17.04 -4.65 -8.25
C ILE A 250 -16.41 -5.74 -9.11
N GLY A 251 -16.69 -7.02 -8.82
CA GLY A 251 -16.20 -8.14 -9.63
C GLY A 251 -16.63 -8.05 -11.11
N GLN A 252 -17.88 -7.67 -11.38
CA GLN A 252 -18.36 -7.45 -12.76
C GLN A 252 -17.66 -6.28 -13.45
N LEU A 253 -17.40 -5.18 -12.72
CA LEU A 253 -16.71 -3.99 -13.24
C LEU A 253 -15.25 -4.30 -13.56
N THR A 254 -14.52 -4.93 -12.64
CA THR A 254 -13.12 -5.33 -12.83
C THR A 254 -12.96 -6.30 -13.99
N ALA A 255 -13.92 -7.22 -14.17
CA ALA A 255 -13.92 -8.19 -15.27
C ALA A 255 -14.38 -7.61 -16.62
N GLY A 256 -14.80 -6.34 -16.67
CA GLY A 256 -15.34 -5.72 -17.89
C GLY A 256 -16.65 -6.33 -18.39
N ILE A 257 -17.36 -7.08 -17.54
CA ILE A 257 -18.65 -7.73 -17.87
C ILE A 257 -19.74 -6.68 -18.04
N VAL A 258 -19.66 -5.60 -17.27
CA VAL A 258 -20.60 -4.48 -17.31
C VAL A 258 -19.83 -3.19 -17.52
N ALA A 259 -20.41 -2.29 -18.32
CA ALA A 259 -19.89 -0.93 -18.44
C ALA A 259 -20.08 -0.18 -17.12
N ARG A 260 -19.09 0.65 -16.79
CA ARG A 260 -19.11 1.49 -15.59
C ARG A 260 -20.09 2.66 -15.77
N THR A 261 -21.00 2.85 -14.81
CA THR A 261 -21.89 4.02 -14.79
C THR A 261 -21.25 5.19 -14.04
N PRO A 262 -21.79 6.42 -14.15
CA PRO A 262 -21.38 7.53 -13.30
C PRO A 262 -21.53 7.22 -11.80
N GLU A 263 -22.55 6.47 -11.38
CA GLU A 263 -22.68 6.05 -9.98
C GLU A 263 -21.57 5.09 -9.56
N ASP A 264 -21.21 4.11 -10.41
CA ASP A 264 -20.08 3.22 -10.14
C ASP A 264 -18.75 3.99 -10.07
N GLN A 265 -18.56 5.00 -10.91
CA GLN A 265 -17.37 5.85 -10.85
C GLN A 265 -17.33 6.63 -9.54
N ALA A 266 -18.46 7.20 -9.11
CA ALA A 266 -18.53 7.94 -7.85
C ALA A 266 -18.25 7.04 -6.64
N LYS A 267 -18.79 5.80 -6.64
CA LYS A 267 -18.69 4.89 -5.50
C LYS A 267 -17.43 4.03 -5.49
N TYR A 268 -17.06 3.45 -6.63
CA TYR A 268 -15.97 2.47 -6.76
C TYR A 268 -14.77 2.99 -7.53
N GLY A 269 -14.84 4.18 -8.13
CA GLY A 269 -13.77 4.77 -8.94
C GLY A 269 -12.41 4.68 -8.27
N LYS A 270 -12.29 5.18 -7.04
CA LYS A 270 -11.01 5.17 -6.31
C LYS A 270 -10.53 3.77 -5.90
N HIS A 271 -11.43 2.82 -5.72
CA HIS A 271 -11.05 1.43 -5.41
C HIS A 271 -10.53 0.69 -6.64
N LEU A 272 -11.04 1.04 -7.82
CA LEU A 272 -10.75 0.37 -9.08
C LEU A 272 -9.63 1.04 -9.88
N ASP A 273 -9.64 2.37 -9.90
CA ASP A 273 -8.69 3.22 -10.64
C ASP A 273 -7.53 3.63 -9.75
N GLY A 274 -7.73 3.53 -8.43
CA GLY A 274 -6.82 4.05 -7.46
C GLY A 274 -6.94 5.54 -7.26
N PRO A 275 -5.91 6.12 -6.67
CA PRO A 275 -5.81 7.53 -6.42
C PRO A 275 -5.29 8.32 -7.61
N ASP A 276 -5.54 9.62 -7.57
CA ASP A 276 -4.99 10.60 -8.48
C ASP A 276 -3.56 10.97 -8.05
N THR A 277 -2.60 10.19 -8.55
CA THR A 277 -1.16 10.35 -8.29
C THR A 277 -0.62 11.66 -8.87
N ALA A 278 -1.17 12.10 -10.00
CA ALA A 278 -0.81 13.34 -10.66
C ALA A 278 -1.21 14.55 -9.80
N ALA A 279 -2.43 14.56 -9.25
CA ALA A 279 -2.88 15.59 -8.33
C ALA A 279 -2.06 15.58 -7.03
N ALA A 280 -1.78 14.40 -6.46
CA ALA A 280 -0.93 14.28 -5.27
C ALA A 280 0.47 14.86 -5.51
N LYS A 281 1.08 14.55 -6.65
CA LYS A 281 2.37 15.11 -7.07
C LYS A 281 2.31 16.64 -7.16
N GLN A 282 1.27 17.21 -7.77
CA GLN A 282 1.11 18.67 -7.89
C GLN A 282 1.05 19.36 -6.52
N VAL A 283 0.31 18.78 -5.57
CA VAL A 283 0.24 19.27 -4.18
C VAL A 283 1.63 19.30 -3.54
N LEU A 284 2.39 18.21 -3.68
CA LEU A 284 3.71 18.09 -3.07
C LEU A 284 4.75 19.00 -3.75
N ASP A 285 4.71 19.14 -5.08
CA ASP A 285 5.54 20.09 -5.84
C ASP A 285 5.27 21.54 -5.40
N ALA A 286 4.01 21.91 -5.18
CA ALA A 286 3.64 23.22 -4.68
C ALA A 286 4.17 23.44 -3.25
N ALA A 287 4.03 22.43 -2.38
CA ALA A 287 4.50 22.47 -1.00
C ALA A 287 6.04 22.56 -0.85
N LEU A 288 6.79 21.94 -1.76
CA LEU A 288 8.25 22.07 -1.84
C LEU A 288 8.65 23.47 -2.33
N ARG A 289 8.02 23.96 -3.40
CA ARG A 289 8.31 25.31 -3.94
C ARG A 289 8.03 26.42 -2.93
N ALA A 290 6.92 26.32 -2.18
CA ALA A 290 6.58 27.26 -1.11
C ALA A 290 7.64 27.34 0.00
N ARG A 291 8.52 26.32 0.09
CA ARG A 291 9.62 26.23 1.06
C ARG A 291 10.99 26.50 0.46
N GLY A 292 11.04 27.00 -0.77
CA GLY A 292 12.27 27.39 -1.44
C GLY A 292 13.05 26.22 -2.06
N PHE A 293 12.47 25.03 -2.18
CA PHE A 293 13.07 23.95 -2.96
C PHE A 293 12.85 24.22 -4.46
N ALA A 294 13.93 24.22 -5.24
CA ALA A 294 13.89 24.47 -6.67
C ALA A 294 13.50 23.23 -7.49
N ASP A 295 13.91 22.04 -7.04
CA ASP A 295 13.67 20.80 -7.76
C ASP A 295 12.26 20.28 -7.48
N PRO A 296 11.48 19.93 -8.52
CA PRO A 296 10.21 19.26 -8.32
C PRO A 296 10.44 17.84 -7.76
N VAL A 297 9.37 17.23 -7.29
CA VAL A 297 9.28 15.79 -7.17
C VAL A 297 9.51 15.21 -8.56
N PRO A 298 10.45 14.29 -8.72
CA PRO A 298 10.79 13.83 -10.04
C PRO A 298 9.67 12.98 -10.67
N PRO A 299 9.57 12.95 -12.01
CA PRO A 299 8.68 12.03 -12.71
C PRO A 299 9.20 10.61 -12.47
N HIS A 300 8.31 9.71 -12.04
CA HIS A 300 8.55 8.31 -11.67
C HIS A 300 9.86 7.67 -12.16
N HIS A 301 10.56 6.98 -11.25
CA HIS A 301 11.93 6.53 -11.49
C HIS A 301 12.07 5.02 -11.61
N ALA A 302 13.17 4.67 -12.29
CA ALA A 302 13.68 3.33 -12.55
C ALA A 302 13.38 2.34 -11.42
N HIS A 303 12.86 1.18 -11.81
CA HIS A 303 12.74 0.02 -10.94
C HIS A 303 14.13 -0.27 -10.35
N TYR A 304 14.30 0.01 -9.06
CA TYR A 304 15.41 -0.60 -8.33
C TYR A 304 15.14 -2.11 -8.32
N GLU A 305 16.17 -2.92 -8.48
CA GLU A 305 16.01 -4.36 -8.37
C GLU A 305 16.39 -4.81 -6.97
N PHE A 306 15.84 -5.93 -6.52
CA PHE A 306 16.33 -6.63 -5.35
C PHE A 306 17.15 -7.84 -5.78
N ASN A 307 18.32 -8.06 -5.17
CA ASN A 307 19.09 -9.29 -5.41
C ASN A 307 18.41 -10.51 -4.76
N ALA A 308 18.97 -11.71 -4.94
CA ALA A 308 18.40 -12.94 -4.35
C ALA A 308 18.37 -12.93 -2.80
N ALA A 309 19.24 -12.15 -2.17
CA ALA A 309 19.20 -11.92 -0.72
C ALA A 309 18.19 -10.82 -0.33
N GLY A 310 17.53 -10.19 -1.29
CA GLY A 310 16.58 -9.09 -1.15
C GLY A 310 17.20 -7.78 -0.68
N ARG A 311 18.47 -7.53 -1.05
CA ARG A 311 19.10 -6.21 -0.91
C ARG A 311 18.81 -5.37 -2.14
N LEU A 312 18.65 -4.06 -1.94
CA LEU A 312 18.38 -3.11 -3.01
C LEU A 312 19.63 -2.98 -3.90
N LEU A 313 19.47 -3.20 -5.20
CA LEU A 313 20.46 -2.92 -6.22
C LEU A 313 20.19 -1.53 -6.78
N SER A 314 21.21 -0.68 -6.82
CA SER A 314 21.09 0.60 -7.52
C SER A 314 20.89 0.35 -9.02
N PRO A 315 20.27 1.30 -9.76
CA PRO A 315 20.11 1.21 -11.21
C PRO A 315 21.45 1.09 -11.95
N GLU A 316 22.55 1.51 -11.33
CA GLU A 316 23.91 1.37 -11.87
C GLU A 316 24.66 0.11 -11.40
N GLY A 317 24.06 -0.74 -10.57
CA GLY A 317 24.70 -1.93 -9.99
C GLY A 317 25.86 -1.62 -9.04
N ARG A 318 25.98 -0.38 -8.55
CA ARG A 318 27.05 0.05 -7.63
C ARG A 318 26.47 0.47 -6.28
N LEU A 319 27.02 -0.11 -5.21
CA LEU A 319 26.72 0.22 -3.82
C LEU A 319 27.31 1.58 -3.44
#